data_AF-A0A0W8ID70-F1
#
_entry.id   AF-A0A0W8ID70-F1
#
_cell.length_a   1.000
_cell.length_b   1.000
_cell.length_c   1.000
_cell.angle_alpha   90.00
_cell.angle_beta   90.00
_cell.angle_gamma   90.00
#
_symmetry.space_group_name_H-M   'P 1'
#
loop_
_entity.id
_entity.type
_entity.pdbx_description
1 polymer ?
#
loop_
_entity_poly.entity_id
_entity_poly.type
_entity_poly.pdbx_seq_one_letter_code
_entity_poly.pdbx_strand_id
1 'polypeptide(L)'
;MTQTLTLDIGPMAHGGHCVARYEGRVVFVRHAIPGETVRARVTEGGPGAKYWRADVVEVLSASDYRRRHIWKLADSLRAHENDRLPVGGAEFGHITDQHQRRLKGQVFRDTMQRIGGFSIHDQRLPLASGDGEVHVQDVLSDGPYHGLHWRTRASFAVSAEGSLSMKPHRSNELIELRGMPLAVGSIHESGIFGFSFAGADRVDAVAAGAGPQVTLVVHERTGLPQPDREALIQRLLQLHARNPEIANIVLATSHPEPVPSGARGGARGSARRGRGGRSGPGARAQDLPAPARPDQVSYEVVAGSRTVTEPLPQPGPSAGAWDGVPAEVVIRPEDFWQIHRNAPSCLVSAAHKMAQVPEGAAVADLYAGAGLFTAWAAGLAGPTGSVLSVEGAPGSSASAAELFSESPQVEVLQAPVESVLDRLARRDLILLDPPRTGAGERVITGIDAAAPREVLYVSCEPSSFARDAKSLMSRGWELADLEVFDLYPNTHHMESVALFRAPRRR
;
A
#
# COMPACT_ATOMS: atom_id res chain seq x y z
N MET A 1 14.21 27.51 -2.11
CA MET A 1 14.39 28.35 -3.31
C MET A 1 13.03 28.51 -3.96
N THR A 2 12.54 29.74 -4.11
CA THR A 2 11.22 30.07 -4.67
C THR A 2 11.32 30.35 -6.17
N GLN A 3 12.06 29.51 -6.91
CA GLN A 3 12.19 29.67 -8.35
C GLN A 3 10.97 29.08 -9.04
N THR A 4 10.37 29.83 -9.97
CA THR A 4 9.31 29.37 -10.85
C THR A 4 9.84 29.23 -12.27
N LEU A 5 9.52 28.12 -12.93
CA LEU A 5 9.97 27.76 -14.27
C LEU A 5 8.77 27.68 -15.20
N THR A 6 8.91 28.11 -16.45
CA THR A 6 7.95 27.76 -17.50
C THR A 6 8.44 26.49 -18.18
N LEU A 7 7.59 25.46 -18.21
CA LEU A 7 7.96 24.11 -18.64
C LEU A 7 6.92 23.56 -19.62
N ASP A 8 7.41 22.93 -20.68
CA ASP A 8 6.62 22.02 -21.50
C ASP A 8 6.67 20.62 -20.89
N ILE A 9 5.50 20.04 -20.67
CA ILE A 9 5.33 18.83 -19.87
C ILE A 9 5.37 17.60 -20.78
N GLY A 10 6.39 16.77 -20.55
CA GLY A 10 6.58 15.51 -21.24
C GLY A 10 5.84 14.34 -20.58
N PRO A 11 6.30 13.09 -20.82
CA PRO A 11 5.60 11.90 -20.39
C PRO A 11 5.56 11.75 -18.87
N MET A 12 4.59 10.96 -18.41
CA MET A 12 4.47 10.60 -17.00
C MET A 12 5.45 9.48 -16.65
N ALA A 13 6.13 9.64 -15.52
CA ALA A 13 6.99 8.64 -14.93
C ALA A 13 6.33 8.00 -13.70
N HIS A 14 6.84 6.83 -13.33
CA HIS A 14 6.47 6.17 -12.08
C HIS A 14 6.61 7.11 -10.87
N GLY A 15 5.66 7.04 -9.94
CA GLY A 15 5.55 7.94 -8.79
C GLY A 15 4.69 9.19 -9.03
N GLY A 16 3.96 9.27 -10.15
CA GLY A 16 2.97 10.32 -10.38
C GLY A 16 3.54 11.69 -10.78
N HIS A 17 4.75 11.72 -11.35
CA HIS A 17 5.40 12.94 -11.82
C HIS A 17 5.46 12.92 -13.34
N CYS A 18 5.22 14.06 -13.98
CA CYS A 18 5.62 14.25 -15.37
C CYS A 18 7.09 14.67 -15.46
N VAL A 19 7.73 14.32 -16.57
CA VAL A 19 9.13 14.67 -16.82
C VAL A 19 9.19 15.86 -17.77
N ALA A 20 9.84 16.93 -17.34
CA ALA A 20 10.18 18.08 -18.17
C ALA A 20 11.70 18.30 -18.20
N ARG A 21 12.16 19.17 -19.10
CA ARG A 21 13.56 19.62 -19.14
C ARG A 21 13.64 21.13 -19.11
N TYR A 22 14.58 21.65 -18.32
CA TYR A 22 14.89 23.08 -18.25
C TYR A 22 16.40 23.24 -18.31
N GLU A 23 16.91 23.94 -19.33
CA GLU A 23 18.35 24.15 -19.55
C GLU A 23 19.17 22.84 -19.47
N GLY A 24 18.64 21.78 -20.08
CA GLY A 24 19.25 20.44 -20.08
C GLY A 24 19.04 19.60 -18.80
N ARG A 25 18.62 20.22 -17.69
CA ARG A 25 18.31 19.53 -16.42
C ARG A 25 16.93 18.87 -16.45
N VAL A 26 16.82 17.68 -15.86
CA VAL A 26 15.54 16.98 -15.68
C VAL A 26 14.76 17.60 -14.52
N VAL A 27 13.46 17.85 -14.73
CA VAL A 27 12.53 18.33 -13.70
C VAL A 27 11.37 17.35 -13.59
N PHE A 28 11.15 16.81 -12.39
CA PHE A 28 9.98 16.01 -12.06
C PHE A 28 8.86 16.93 -11.57
N VAL A 29 7.79 17.03 -12.36
CA VAL A 29 6.71 17.99 -12.15
C VAL A 29 5.45 17.26 -11.68
N ARG A 30 4.96 17.58 -10.49
CA ARG A 30 3.67 17.09 -9.99
C ARG A 30 2.53 18.02 -10.40
N HIS A 31 1.32 17.49 -10.43
CA HIS A 31 0.08 18.22 -10.78
C HIS A 31 0.01 18.70 -12.24
N ALA A 32 0.84 18.12 -13.10
CA ALA A 32 0.88 18.37 -14.54
C ALA A 32 0.32 17.16 -15.31
N ILE A 33 -0.23 17.43 -16.50
CA ILE A 33 -0.65 16.41 -17.47
C ILE A 33 0.30 16.49 -18.68
N PRO A 34 0.71 15.35 -19.27
CA PRO A 34 1.52 15.37 -20.49
C PRO A 34 0.88 16.23 -21.61
N GLY A 35 1.72 17.01 -22.29
CA GLY A 35 1.29 17.93 -23.36
C GLY A 35 0.93 19.34 -22.89
N GLU A 36 0.91 19.61 -21.58
CA GLU A 36 0.67 20.95 -21.06
C GLU A 36 1.90 21.86 -21.14
N THR A 37 1.65 23.17 -21.16
CA THR A 37 2.65 24.18 -20.82
C THR A 37 2.24 24.84 -19.51
N VAL A 38 3.14 24.86 -18.52
CA VAL A 38 2.83 25.28 -17.15
C VAL A 38 3.89 26.20 -16.56
N ARG A 39 3.52 26.98 -15.55
CA ARG A 39 4.49 27.48 -14.57
C ARG A 39 4.57 26.53 -13.38
N ALA A 40 5.77 26.08 -13.06
CA ALA A 40 6.04 25.16 -11.96
C ALA A 40 7.02 25.76 -10.95
N ARG A 41 6.66 25.72 -9.67
CA ARG A 41 7.51 26.19 -8.56
C ARG A 41 8.41 25.06 -8.10
N VAL A 42 9.73 25.27 -8.11
CA VAL A 42 10.69 24.28 -7.62
C VAL A 42 10.50 24.06 -6.13
N THR A 43 10.24 22.81 -5.74
CA THR A 43 10.03 22.38 -4.35
C THR A 43 11.26 21.69 -3.77
N GLU A 44 12.12 21.12 -4.62
CA GLU A 44 13.33 20.43 -4.18
C GLU A 44 14.44 20.51 -5.24
N GLY A 45 15.68 20.61 -4.77
CA GLY A 45 16.89 20.59 -5.59
C GLY A 45 17.57 21.95 -5.65
N GLY A 46 18.87 21.98 -5.35
CA GLY A 46 19.71 23.17 -5.46
C GLY A 46 20.37 23.31 -6.84
N PRO A 47 21.22 24.34 -7.05
CA PRO A 47 21.87 24.61 -8.34
C PRO A 47 22.69 23.44 -8.89
N GLY A 48 23.35 22.68 -8.00
CA GLY A 48 24.16 21.50 -8.36
C GLY A 48 23.40 20.17 -8.41
N ALA A 49 22.08 20.17 -8.19
CA ALA A 49 21.31 18.93 -8.21
C ALA A 49 21.18 18.38 -9.64
N LYS A 50 21.30 17.05 -9.78
CA LYS A 50 21.16 16.33 -11.06
C LYS A 50 19.77 16.47 -11.66
N TYR A 51 18.76 16.66 -10.81
CA TYR A 51 17.38 16.87 -11.19
C TYR A 51 16.70 17.78 -10.15
N TRP A 52 15.58 18.38 -10.55
CA TRP A 52 14.72 19.16 -9.67
C TRP A 52 13.35 18.50 -9.50
N ARG A 53 12.65 18.85 -8.42
CA ARG A 53 11.22 18.60 -8.28
C ARG A 53 10.47 19.91 -8.25
N ALA A 54 9.30 19.94 -8.85
CA ALA A 54 8.46 21.12 -8.90
C ALA A 54 6.99 20.73 -8.85
N ASP A 55 6.16 21.66 -8.39
CA ASP A 55 4.70 21.55 -8.43
C ASP A 55 4.14 22.60 -9.40
N VAL A 56 3.15 22.23 -10.20
CA VAL A 56 2.43 23.18 -11.04
C VAL A 56 1.73 24.23 -10.18
N VAL A 57 1.98 25.50 -10.47
CA VAL A 57 1.36 26.64 -9.80
C VAL A 57 0.46 27.46 -10.74
N GLU A 58 0.63 27.31 -12.05
CA GLU A 58 -0.21 27.93 -13.08
C GLU A 58 -0.19 27.06 -14.34
N VAL A 59 -1.33 26.94 -15.03
CA VAL A 59 -1.45 26.22 -16.30
C VAL A 59 -1.62 27.24 -17.42
N LEU A 60 -0.66 27.32 -18.33
CA LEU A 60 -0.64 28.30 -19.43
C LEU A 60 -1.34 27.74 -20.69
N SER A 61 -1.16 26.44 -20.94
CA SER A 61 -1.89 25.68 -21.95
C SER A 61 -2.32 24.36 -21.31
N ALA A 62 -3.64 24.18 -21.16
CA ALA A 62 -4.22 23.05 -20.46
C ALA A 62 -4.47 21.87 -21.40
N SER A 63 -4.32 20.66 -20.87
CA SER A 63 -4.79 19.45 -21.53
C SER A 63 -6.33 19.38 -21.52
N ASP A 64 -6.94 18.87 -22.58
CA ASP A 64 -8.39 18.58 -22.62
C ASP A 64 -8.83 17.59 -21.51
N TYR A 65 -7.89 16.83 -20.96
CA TYR A 65 -8.13 15.88 -19.87
C TYR A 65 -8.02 16.51 -18.47
N ARG A 66 -7.69 17.81 -18.37
CA ARG A 66 -7.68 18.54 -17.12
C ARG A 66 -9.11 18.85 -16.67
N ARG A 67 -9.40 18.56 -15.41
CA ARG A 67 -10.63 18.96 -14.72
C ARG A 67 -10.31 19.81 -13.49
N ARG A 68 -11.34 20.44 -12.93
CA ARG A 68 -11.24 21.02 -11.58
C ARG A 68 -10.88 19.91 -10.60
N HIS A 69 -9.93 20.19 -9.71
CA HIS A 69 -9.51 19.23 -8.71
C HIS A 69 -10.68 18.79 -7.81
N ILE A 70 -10.84 17.48 -7.63
CA ILE A 70 -11.90 16.87 -6.79
C ILE A 70 -11.81 17.27 -5.31
N TRP A 71 -10.63 17.68 -4.86
CA TRP A 71 -10.40 18.08 -3.47
C TRP A 71 -9.63 19.40 -3.37
N LYS A 72 -10.27 20.45 -2.84
CA LYS A 72 -9.70 21.81 -2.77
C LYS A 72 -8.36 21.87 -2.01
N LEU A 73 -8.16 21.03 -0.99
CA LEU A 73 -6.93 21.04 -0.19
C LEU A 73 -5.74 20.41 -0.93
N ALA A 74 -5.99 19.48 -1.83
CA ALA A 74 -4.97 18.82 -2.67
C ALA A 74 -4.77 19.50 -4.04
N ASP A 75 -5.55 20.54 -4.36
CA ASP A 75 -5.39 21.32 -5.58
C ASP A 75 -4.14 22.23 -5.48
N SER A 76 -3.14 21.97 -6.31
CA SER A 76 -1.87 22.70 -6.32
C SER A 76 -2.03 24.17 -6.72
N LEU A 77 -2.96 24.48 -7.64
CA LEU A 77 -3.18 25.86 -8.09
C LEU A 77 -3.76 26.70 -6.93
N ARG A 78 -4.80 26.17 -6.28
CA ARG A 78 -5.40 26.81 -5.10
C ARG A 78 -4.45 26.87 -3.92
N ALA A 79 -3.65 25.82 -3.71
CA ALA A 79 -2.65 25.81 -2.66
C ALA A 79 -1.66 26.97 -2.86
N HIS A 80 -1.20 27.18 -4.09
CA HIS A 80 -0.32 28.31 -4.42
C HIS A 80 -0.97 29.68 -4.20
N GLU A 81 -2.22 29.87 -4.62
CA GLU A 81 -3.00 31.11 -4.38
C GLU A 81 -3.11 31.46 -2.89
N ASN A 82 -3.04 30.46 -2.01
CA ASN A 82 -3.14 30.60 -0.56
C ASN A 82 -1.78 30.43 0.15
N ASP A 83 -0.67 30.59 -0.59
CA ASP A 83 0.72 30.46 -0.11
C ASP A 83 1.00 29.20 0.73
N ARG A 84 0.43 28.07 0.31
CA ARG A 84 0.63 26.76 0.96
C ARG A 84 1.01 25.68 -0.05
N LEU A 85 1.29 24.48 0.46
CA LEU A 85 1.45 23.27 -0.35
C LEU A 85 0.13 22.48 -0.41
N PRO A 86 -0.12 21.72 -1.50
CA PRO A 86 -1.28 20.85 -1.58
C PRO A 86 -1.11 19.63 -0.66
N VAL A 87 -2.20 19.23 0.00
CA VAL A 87 -2.27 17.99 0.77
C VAL A 87 -2.01 16.79 -0.16
N GLY A 88 -1.24 15.81 0.31
CA GLY A 88 -0.95 14.59 -0.47
C GLY A 88 -2.13 13.60 -0.53
N GLY A 89 -2.00 12.59 -1.39
CA GLY A 89 -2.93 11.45 -1.46
C GLY A 89 -4.09 11.60 -2.45
N ALA A 90 -4.09 12.65 -3.28
CA ALA A 90 -5.01 12.82 -4.39
C ALA A 90 -4.33 13.52 -5.58
N GLU A 91 -3.07 13.17 -5.86
CA GLU A 91 -2.21 13.88 -6.82
C GLU A 91 -2.83 13.97 -8.23
N PHE A 92 -3.66 13.01 -8.63
CA PHE A 92 -4.32 12.98 -9.94
C PHE A 92 -5.74 13.55 -9.93
N GLY A 93 -6.19 14.17 -8.83
CA GLY A 93 -7.55 14.71 -8.71
C GLY A 93 -7.94 15.77 -9.75
N HIS A 94 -6.96 16.34 -10.46
CA HIS A 94 -7.11 17.30 -11.56
C HIS A 94 -7.18 16.65 -12.95
N ILE A 95 -7.16 15.33 -13.05
CA ILE A 95 -7.17 14.57 -14.30
C ILE A 95 -8.50 13.80 -14.40
N THR A 96 -9.12 13.76 -15.57
CA THR A 96 -10.30 12.91 -15.81
C THR A 96 -9.98 11.42 -15.56
N ASP A 97 -10.93 10.68 -15.00
CA ASP A 97 -10.67 9.31 -14.50
C ASP A 97 -10.23 8.35 -15.62
N GLN A 98 -10.82 8.46 -16.81
CA GLN A 98 -10.41 7.68 -17.98
C GLN A 98 -8.95 7.96 -18.37
N HIS A 99 -8.52 9.23 -18.32
CA HIS A 99 -7.14 9.58 -18.66
C HIS A 99 -6.15 9.18 -17.57
N GLN A 100 -6.55 9.19 -16.29
CA GLN A 100 -5.73 8.63 -15.20
C GLN A 100 -5.35 7.17 -15.49
N ARG A 101 -6.33 6.35 -15.88
CA ARG A 101 -6.10 4.93 -16.20
C ARG A 101 -5.19 4.73 -17.40
N ARG A 102 -5.34 5.53 -18.46
CA ARG A 102 -4.41 5.54 -19.61
C ARG A 102 -2.97 5.85 -19.18
N LEU A 103 -2.78 6.87 -18.36
CA LEU A 103 -1.47 7.25 -17.84
C LEU A 103 -0.87 6.16 -16.94
N LYS A 104 -1.68 5.52 -16.09
CA LYS A 104 -1.26 4.37 -15.28
C LYS A 104 -0.81 3.20 -16.15
N GLY A 105 -1.57 2.87 -17.20
CA GLY A 105 -1.23 1.83 -18.17
C GLY A 105 0.08 2.12 -18.91
N GLN A 106 0.28 3.37 -19.35
CA GLN A 106 1.55 3.80 -19.92
C GLN A 106 2.71 3.61 -18.93
N VAL A 107 2.58 4.12 -17.70
CA VAL A 107 3.63 4.01 -16.69
C VAL A 107 3.96 2.56 -16.37
N PHE A 108 2.94 1.68 -16.30
CA PHE A 108 3.14 0.25 -16.06
C PHE A 108 3.96 -0.39 -17.19
N ARG A 109 3.54 -0.19 -18.44
CA ARG A 109 4.24 -0.69 -19.65
C ARG A 109 5.69 -0.21 -19.71
N ASP A 110 5.91 1.09 -19.57
CA ASP A 110 7.24 1.71 -19.63
C ASP A 110 8.14 1.18 -18.50
N THR A 111 7.55 0.87 -17.33
CA THR A 111 8.26 0.27 -16.20
C THR A 111 8.67 -1.18 -16.48
N MET A 112 7.78 -2.00 -17.07
CA MET A 112 8.13 -3.37 -17.47
C MET A 112 9.26 -3.37 -18.50
N GLN A 113 9.21 -2.48 -19.50
CA GLN A 113 10.27 -2.39 -20.50
C GLN A 113 11.61 -1.95 -19.88
N ARG A 114 11.59 -0.88 -19.08
CA ARG A 114 12.83 -0.27 -18.55
C ARG A 114 13.47 -1.06 -17.42
N ILE A 115 12.67 -1.60 -16.50
CA ILE A 115 13.15 -2.32 -15.31
C ILE A 115 13.13 -3.83 -15.56
N GLY A 116 11.98 -4.33 -16.03
CA GLY A 116 11.79 -5.76 -16.30
C GLY A 116 12.58 -6.25 -17.51
N GLY A 117 12.87 -5.38 -18.47
CA GLY A 117 13.60 -5.75 -19.69
C GLY A 117 12.77 -6.59 -20.66
N PHE A 118 11.44 -6.56 -20.54
CA PHE A 118 10.52 -7.24 -21.44
C PHE A 118 9.41 -6.28 -21.88
N SER A 119 8.92 -6.48 -23.10
CA SER A 119 7.75 -5.78 -23.62
C SER A 119 6.51 -6.59 -23.29
N ILE A 120 5.49 -5.94 -22.73
CA ILE A 120 4.16 -6.54 -22.54
C ILE A 120 3.54 -6.93 -23.88
N HIS A 121 3.80 -6.13 -24.93
CA HIS A 121 3.32 -6.40 -26.29
C HIS A 121 3.81 -7.74 -26.86
N ASP A 122 5.00 -8.17 -26.45
CA ASP A 122 5.60 -9.42 -26.95
C ASP A 122 5.06 -10.64 -26.19
N GLN A 123 4.30 -10.43 -25.12
CA GLN A 123 3.71 -11.50 -24.32
C GLN A 123 2.34 -11.90 -24.89
N ARG A 124 2.05 -13.20 -24.90
CA ARG A 124 0.77 -13.74 -25.39
C ARG A 124 -0.31 -13.68 -24.30
N LEU A 125 -0.64 -12.47 -23.86
CA LEU A 125 -1.59 -12.26 -22.76
C LEU A 125 -3.04 -12.27 -23.27
N PRO A 126 -3.98 -12.94 -22.58
CA PRO A 126 -5.39 -13.00 -22.97
C PRO A 126 -6.10 -11.64 -23.05
N LEU A 127 -5.59 -10.61 -22.37
CA LEU A 127 -6.25 -9.32 -22.14
C LEU A 127 -5.54 -8.11 -22.75
N ALA A 128 -4.46 -8.30 -23.51
CA ALA A 128 -3.94 -7.20 -24.31
C ALA A 128 -4.99 -6.88 -25.38
N SER A 129 -5.62 -5.70 -25.30
CA SER A 129 -6.32 -5.14 -26.44
C SER A 129 -5.37 -5.19 -27.64
N GLY A 130 -5.87 -5.53 -28.83
CA GLY A 130 -5.01 -5.73 -30.02
C GLY A 130 -4.16 -4.51 -30.43
N ASP A 131 -4.32 -3.38 -29.74
CA ASP A 131 -3.51 -2.15 -29.83
C ASP A 131 -2.25 -2.16 -28.92
N GLY A 132 -2.13 -3.13 -28.02
CA GLY A 132 -1.00 -3.28 -27.12
C GLY A 132 -0.98 -2.36 -25.90
N GLU A 133 -2.06 -1.62 -25.62
CA GLU A 133 -2.14 -0.81 -24.41
C GLU A 133 -2.39 -1.68 -23.17
N VAL A 134 -1.74 -1.33 -22.04
CA VAL A 134 -2.07 -1.94 -20.75
C VAL A 134 -3.39 -1.35 -20.29
N HIS A 135 -4.45 -2.14 -20.36
CA HIS A 135 -5.76 -1.72 -19.87
C HIS A 135 -5.78 -1.76 -18.34
N VAL A 136 -5.83 -0.59 -17.72
CA VAL A 136 -6.06 -0.46 -16.28
C VAL A 136 -7.56 -0.46 -16.04
N GLN A 137 -8.04 -1.45 -15.30
CA GLN A 137 -9.46 -1.69 -15.05
C GLN A 137 -10.01 -0.72 -14.00
N ASP A 138 -11.23 -0.23 -14.22
CA ASP A 138 -12.00 0.49 -13.21
C ASP A 138 -12.65 -0.51 -12.26
N VAL A 139 -12.57 -0.27 -10.95
CA VAL A 139 -13.17 -1.12 -9.92
C VAL A 139 -14.37 -0.47 -9.23
N LEU A 140 -14.78 0.72 -9.68
CA LEU A 140 -15.88 1.52 -9.11
C LEU A 140 -17.02 1.77 -10.09
N SER A 141 -17.04 1.11 -11.25
CA SER A 141 -17.96 1.37 -12.38
C SER A 141 -19.46 1.25 -12.06
N ASP A 142 -19.82 0.68 -10.91
CA ASP A 142 -21.21 0.45 -10.52
C ASP A 142 -21.80 1.51 -9.57
N GLY A 143 -21.06 2.61 -9.29
CA GLY A 143 -21.49 3.62 -8.32
C GLY A 143 -21.42 5.07 -8.81
N PRO A 144 -22.21 6.00 -8.22
CA PRO A 144 -22.28 7.41 -8.63
C PRO A 144 -21.02 8.23 -8.30
N TYR A 145 -19.99 7.60 -7.71
CA TYR A 145 -18.93 8.27 -6.97
C TYR A 145 -17.63 8.46 -7.77
N HIS A 146 -17.54 8.07 -9.05
CA HIS A 146 -16.46 8.42 -10.00
C HIS A 146 -15.05 8.62 -9.39
N GLY A 147 -14.46 7.57 -8.82
CA GLY A 147 -13.11 7.64 -8.22
C GLY A 147 -13.04 8.16 -6.76
N LEU A 148 -14.18 8.38 -6.12
CA LEU A 148 -14.32 8.83 -4.71
C LEU A 148 -14.89 7.71 -3.83
N HIS A 149 -14.92 7.96 -2.50
CA HIS A 149 -15.58 7.10 -1.51
C HIS A 149 -15.20 5.61 -1.55
N TRP A 150 -13.92 5.34 -1.81
CA TRP A 150 -13.42 3.98 -1.87
C TRP A 150 -12.61 3.57 -0.65
N ARG A 151 -12.05 4.54 0.07
CA ARG A 151 -11.10 4.31 1.16
C ARG A 151 -11.81 3.99 2.47
N THR A 152 -11.73 2.74 2.89
CA THR A 152 -12.31 2.19 4.14
C THR A 152 -11.43 2.44 5.36
N ARG A 153 -10.14 2.75 5.15
CA ARG A 153 -9.16 3.00 6.22
C ARG A 153 -8.36 4.26 5.94
N ALA A 154 -8.39 5.21 6.88
CA ALA A 154 -7.71 6.49 6.73
C ALA A 154 -6.99 6.89 8.03
N SER A 155 -5.75 7.32 7.89
CA SER A 155 -4.91 7.83 8.98
C SER A 155 -4.78 9.34 8.87
N PHE A 156 -5.06 10.03 9.97
CA PHE A 156 -4.99 11.49 10.05
C PHE A 156 -4.03 11.88 11.17
N ALA A 157 -3.14 12.84 10.91
CA ALA A 157 -2.40 13.49 11.98
C ALA A 157 -3.33 14.38 12.79
N VAL A 158 -2.96 14.71 14.02
CA VAL A 158 -3.69 15.64 14.88
C VAL A 158 -2.83 16.88 15.09
N SER A 159 -3.39 18.07 14.83
CA SER A 159 -2.69 19.34 15.06
C SER A 159 -2.51 19.63 16.55
N ALA A 160 -1.75 20.67 16.89
CA ALA A 160 -1.59 21.09 18.28
C ALA A 160 -2.94 21.46 18.95
N GLU A 161 -3.88 21.99 18.16
CA GLU A 161 -5.24 22.39 18.54
C GLU A 161 -6.21 21.20 18.61
N GLY A 162 -5.77 20.01 18.18
CA GLY A 162 -6.58 18.80 18.19
C GLY A 162 -7.36 18.53 16.90
N SER A 163 -7.15 19.30 15.83
CA SER A 163 -7.87 19.10 14.58
C SER A 163 -7.24 18.00 13.72
N LEU A 164 -8.08 17.16 13.09
CA LEU A 164 -7.59 16.20 12.09
C LEU A 164 -6.94 16.92 10.92
N SER A 165 -5.75 16.47 10.55
CA SER A 165 -4.87 17.14 9.62
C SER A 165 -4.11 16.15 8.73
N MET A 166 -3.63 16.63 7.58
CA MET A 166 -2.71 15.88 6.73
C MET A 166 -1.51 16.72 6.33
N LYS A 167 -0.40 16.02 6.08
CA LYS A 167 0.83 16.63 5.60
C LYS A 167 0.79 16.83 4.08
N PRO A 168 1.24 17.98 3.56
CA PRO A 168 1.68 18.07 2.18
C PRO A 168 2.81 17.07 1.90
N HIS A 169 2.95 16.68 0.64
CA HIS A 169 4.03 15.78 0.22
C HIS A 169 5.40 16.36 0.60
N ARG A 170 6.19 15.57 1.34
CA ARG A 170 7.53 15.93 1.84
C ARG A 170 7.58 17.21 2.69
N SER A 171 6.47 17.55 3.37
CA SER A 171 6.42 18.59 4.37
C SER A 171 6.07 18.02 5.75
N ASN A 172 6.48 18.71 6.81
CA ASN A 172 6.04 18.45 8.18
C ASN A 172 4.90 19.37 8.62
N GLU A 173 4.52 20.34 7.79
CA GLU A 173 3.37 21.21 8.01
C GLU A 173 2.09 20.38 8.05
N LEU A 174 1.18 20.72 8.96
CA LEU A 174 -0.13 20.10 9.08
C LEU A 174 -1.18 21.04 8.52
N ILE A 175 -1.97 20.53 7.57
CA ILE A 175 -3.13 21.24 7.03
C ILE A 175 -4.39 20.59 7.59
N GLU A 176 -5.18 21.38 8.31
CA GLU A 176 -6.46 20.95 8.87
C GLU A 176 -7.43 20.48 7.78
N LEU A 177 -8.10 19.37 8.04
CA LEU A 177 -9.10 18.79 7.17
C LEU A 177 -10.51 19.13 7.64
N ARG A 178 -11.38 19.43 6.66
CA ARG A 178 -12.84 19.49 6.86
C ARG A 178 -13.56 18.24 6.33
N GLY A 179 -12.80 17.28 5.80
CA GLY A 179 -13.30 16.07 5.17
C GLY A 179 -12.27 15.46 4.23
N MET A 180 -12.48 14.19 3.88
CA MET A 180 -11.63 13.40 2.99
C MET A 180 -12.51 12.77 1.89
N PRO A 181 -12.56 13.32 0.67
CA PRO A 181 -13.50 12.84 -0.37
C PRO A 181 -13.20 11.42 -0.87
N LEU A 182 -11.99 10.91 -0.66
CA LEU A 182 -11.67 9.53 -1.00
C LEU A 182 -12.16 8.52 0.05
N ALA A 183 -12.43 8.96 1.29
CA ALA A 183 -12.94 8.10 2.35
C ALA A 183 -14.40 7.73 2.09
N VAL A 184 -14.79 6.52 2.48
CA VAL A 184 -16.19 6.08 2.42
C VAL A 184 -17.10 7.00 3.24
N GLY A 185 -18.38 7.06 2.86
CA GLY A 185 -19.37 7.98 3.46
C GLY A 185 -19.42 7.90 4.98
N SER A 186 -19.41 6.69 5.56
CA SER A 186 -19.45 6.50 7.01
C SER A 186 -18.32 7.21 7.77
N ILE A 187 -17.10 7.27 7.22
CA ILE A 187 -16.00 8.04 7.83
C ILE A 187 -16.29 9.54 7.76
N HIS A 188 -16.81 10.04 6.64
CA HIS A 188 -17.15 11.45 6.49
C HIS A 188 -18.29 11.89 7.41
N GLU A 189 -19.31 11.04 7.51
CA GLU A 189 -20.56 11.28 8.25
C GLU A 189 -20.41 11.08 9.77
N SER A 190 -19.36 10.38 10.22
CA SER A 190 -19.08 10.12 11.65
C SER A 190 -18.83 11.37 12.52
N GLY A 191 -18.73 12.56 11.92
CA GLY A 191 -18.49 13.82 12.66
C GLY A 191 -17.05 14.06 13.11
N ILE A 192 -16.12 13.14 12.86
CA ILE A 192 -14.73 13.23 13.35
C ILE A 192 -13.95 14.46 12.86
N PHE A 193 -14.28 15.01 11.69
CA PHE A 193 -13.59 16.19 11.13
C PHE A 193 -13.96 17.50 11.84
N GLY A 194 -15.05 17.51 12.63
CA GLY A 194 -15.45 18.64 13.47
C GLY A 194 -15.08 18.46 14.94
N PHE A 195 -14.45 17.35 15.30
CA PHE A 195 -14.13 16.99 16.68
C PHE A 195 -12.68 17.35 17.05
N SER A 196 -12.47 17.75 18.31
CA SER A 196 -11.13 18.03 18.84
C SER A 196 -10.54 16.81 19.53
N PHE A 197 -9.47 16.27 18.96
CA PHE A 197 -8.65 15.20 19.51
C PHE A 197 -7.44 15.73 20.29
N ALA A 198 -7.53 16.92 20.91
CA ALA A 198 -6.36 17.49 21.58
C ALA A 198 -5.80 16.53 22.65
N GLY A 199 -4.51 16.24 22.59
CA GLY A 199 -3.86 15.18 23.39
C GLY A 199 -3.54 13.93 22.57
N ALA A 200 -4.06 13.79 21.35
CA ALA A 200 -3.63 12.78 20.39
C ALA A 200 -2.62 13.35 19.38
N ASP A 201 -1.85 12.46 18.75
CA ASP A 201 -0.94 12.78 17.63
C ASP A 201 -1.45 12.22 16.29
N ARG A 202 -2.25 11.14 16.33
CA ARG A 202 -2.82 10.50 15.14
C ARG A 202 -4.18 9.86 15.47
N VAL A 203 -5.07 9.83 14.49
CA VAL A 203 -6.31 9.04 14.53
C VAL A 203 -6.38 8.19 13.26
N ASP A 204 -6.53 6.88 13.43
CA ASP A 204 -6.87 5.96 12.34
C ASP A 204 -8.38 5.68 12.39
N ALA A 205 -9.08 5.87 11.28
CA ALA A 205 -10.51 5.58 11.12
C ALA A 205 -10.69 4.37 10.20
N VAL A 206 -11.49 3.40 10.65
CA VAL A 206 -11.72 2.12 9.96
C VAL A 206 -13.23 1.89 9.80
N ALA A 207 -13.69 1.79 8.55
CA ALA A 207 -15.05 1.42 8.17
C ALA A 207 -15.00 0.06 7.45
N ALA A 208 -14.96 -1.02 8.23
CA ALA A 208 -14.79 -2.38 7.73
C ALA A 208 -15.93 -2.78 6.76
N GLY A 209 -15.58 -3.46 5.67
CA GLY A 209 -16.51 -3.81 4.59
C GLY A 209 -17.19 -2.61 3.90
N ALA A 210 -16.71 -1.38 4.13
CA ALA A 210 -17.43 -0.14 3.81
C ALA A 210 -18.82 -0.05 4.46
N GLY A 211 -18.99 -0.67 5.63
CA GLY A 211 -20.20 -0.63 6.42
C GLY A 211 -20.48 0.74 7.06
N PRO A 212 -21.66 0.89 7.71
CA PRO A 212 -22.08 2.14 8.33
C PRO A 212 -21.32 2.47 9.62
N GLN A 213 -20.65 1.48 10.21
CA GLN A 213 -19.96 1.62 11.50
C GLN A 213 -18.47 1.95 11.31
N VAL A 214 -17.97 2.83 12.16
CA VAL A 214 -16.59 3.29 12.19
C VAL A 214 -15.92 2.91 13.51
N THR A 215 -14.71 2.37 13.42
CA THR A 215 -13.81 2.17 14.55
C THR A 215 -12.71 3.23 14.51
N LEU A 216 -12.45 3.88 15.63
CA LEU A 216 -11.37 4.84 15.78
C LEU A 216 -10.23 4.23 16.61
N VAL A 217 -9.01 4.29 16.08
CA VAL A 217 -7.78 4.05 16.85
C VAL A 217 -7.11 5.41 17.07
N VAL A 218 -7.18 5.91 18.29
CA VAL A 218 -6.67 7.22 18.69
C VAL A 218 -5.30 7.01 19.33
N HIS A 219 -4.25 7.49 18.67
CA HIS A 219 -2.88 7.41 19.19
C HIS A 219 -2.63 8.62 20.07
N GLU A 220 -2.56 8.41 21.38
CA GLU A 220 -2.29 9.48 22.31
C GLU A 220 -0.87 10.01 22.17
N ARG A 221 -0.68 11.28 22.51
CA ARG A 221 0.63 11.91 22.48
C ARG A 221 1.55 11.23 23.47
N THR A 222 2.77 10.95 23.04
CA THR A 222 3.77 10.31 23.91
C THR A 222 4.04 11.22 25.12
N GLY A 223 3.90 10.67 26.32
CA GLY A 223 4.11 11.42 27.57
C GLY A 223 2.99 12.39 27.93
N LEU A 224 1.77 12.20 27.42
CA LEU A 224 0.60 13.01 27.77
C LEU A 224 0.35 12.99 29.30
N PRO A 225 0.25 14.16 29.98
CA PRO A 225 -0.06 14.21 31.40
C PRO A 225 -1.40 13.55 31.74
N GLN A 226 -1.49 12.91 32.91
CA GLN A 226 -2.69 12.18 33.34
C GLN A 226 -4.00 13.00 33.25
N PRO A 227 -4.06 14.28 33.68
CA PRO A 227 -5.28 15.08 33.54
C PRO A 227 -5.70 15.31 32.08
N ASP A 228 -4.73 15.52 31.19
CA ASP A 228 -4.99 15.74 29.76
C ASP A 228 -5.44 14.45 29.07
N ARG A 229 -4.89 13.30 29.50
CA ARG A 229 -5.32 11.97 29.07
C ARG A 229 -6.75 11.68 29.49
N GLU A 230 -7.12 11.95 30.73
CA GLU A 230 -8.49 11.82 31.22
C GLU A 230 -9.44 12.74 30.45
N ALA A 231 -9.04 13.98 30.16
CA ALA A 231 -9.83 14.90 29.34
C ALA A 231 -10.00 14.43 27.89
N LEU A 232 -8.97 13.79 27.29
CA LEU A 232 -9.09 13.15 25.98
C LEU A 232 -10.11 12.00 26.03
N ILE A 233 -9.98 11.07 26.98
CA ILE A 233 -10.90 9.92 27.14
C ILE A 233 -12.35 10.40 27.33
N GLN A 234 -12.59 11.39 28.19
CA GLN A 234 -13.94 11.93 28.41
C GLN A 234 -14.55 12.53 27.15
N ARG A 235 -13.75 13.23 26.32
CA ARG A 235 -14.23 13.74 25.03
C ARG A 235 -14.53 12.61 24.05
N LEU A 236 -13.72 11.56 24.01
CA LEU A 236 -13.95 10.39 23.15
C LEU A 236 -15.25 9.65 23.54
N LEU A 237 -15.51 9.48 24.83
CA LEU A 237 -16.77 8.91 25.33
C LEU A 237 -17.99 9.76 24.93
N GLN A 238 -17.87 11.09 25.00
CA GLN A 238 -18.92 12.00 24.54
C GLN A 238 -19.12 11.92 23.02
N LEU A 239 -18.04 11.77 22.24
CA LEU A 239 -18.12 11.57 20.80
C LEU A 239 -18.90 10.29 20.46
N HIS A 240 -18.54 9.17 21.10
CA HIS A 240 -19.22 7.88 20.92
C HIS A 240 -20.71 7.97 21.29
N ALA A 241 -21.04 8.59 22.43
CA ALA A 241 -22.43 8.72 22.88
C ALA A 241 -23.32 9.57 21.95
N ARG A 242 -22.72 10.50 21.18
CA ARG A 242 -23.45 11.39 20.26
C ARG A 242 -23.55 10.87 18.84
N ASN A 243 -22.68 9.95 18.43
CA ASN A 243 -22.55 9.48 17.05
C ASN A 243 -22.62 7.94 17.05
N PRO A 244 -23.83 7.35 16.90
CA PRO A 244 -24.02 5.90 16.92
C PRO A 244 -23.32 5.18 15.75
N GLU A 245 -22.81 5.90 14.76
CA GLU A 245 -21.98 5.40 13.67
C GLU A 245 -20.55 5.08 14.13
N ILE A 246 -20.10 5.59 15.28
CA ILE A 246 -18.79 5.22 15.86
C ILE A 246 -19.01 4.03 16.80
N ALA A 247 -18.88 2.80 16.30
CA ALA A 247 -19.05 1.58 17.08
C ALA A 247 -18.01 1.43 18.20
N ASN A 248 -16.75 1.73 17.87
CA ASN A 248 -15.61 1.38 18.70
C ASN A 248 -14.62 2.53 18.79
N ILE A 249 -14.06 2.76 19.98
CA ILE A 249 -12.93 3.66 20.18
C ILE A 249 -11.85 2.93 20.97
N VAL A 250 -10.65 2.88 20.40
CA VAL A 250 -9.46 2.27 20.98
C VAL A 250 -8.41 3.36 21.16
N LEU A 251 -7.86 3.48 22.37
CA LEU A 251 -6.74 4.36 22.68
C LEU A 251 -5.43 3.58 22.54
N ALA A 252 -4.51 4.09 21.74
CA ALA A 252 -3.19 3.51 21.52
C ALA A 252 -2.11 4.38 22.17
N THR A 253 -1.26 3.76 22.99
CA THR A 253 -0.18 4.42 23.73
C THR A 253 1.16 3.86 23.27
N SER A 254 2.04 4.72 22.79
CA SER A 254 3.41 4.34 22.43
C SER A 254 4.32 4.43 23.67
N HIS A 255 5.00 3.33 23.97
CA HIS A 255 5.98 3.25 25.06
C HIS A 255 7.39 3.26 24.47
N PRO A 256 8.21 4.30 24.76
CA PRO A 256 9.61 4.28 24.36
C PRO A 256 10.31 3.10 25.02
N GLU A 257 11.10 2.33 24.25
CA GLU A 257 11.83 1.19 24.81
C GLU A 257 12.78 1.65 25.93
N PRO A 258 12.85 0.95 27.08
CA PRO A 258 13.89 1.22 28.07
C PRO A 258 15.27 0.97 27.44
N VAL A 259 16.15 1.98 27.49
CA VAL A 259 17.57 1.83 27.10
C VAL A 259 18.19 0.68 27.91
N PRO A 260 18.85 -0.31 27.27
CA PRO A 260 19.46 -1.41 28.00
C PRO A 260 20.45 -0.90 29.05
N SER A 261 20.15 -1.13 30.32
CA SER A 261 21.03 -0.80 31.45
C SER A 261 22.13 -1.84 31.57
N GLY A 262 23.13 -1.81 30.67
CA GLY A 262 24.09 -2.91 30.62
C GLY A 262 25.34 -2.73 29.76
N ALA A 263 26.00 -1.57 29.79
CA ALA A 263 27.39 -1.45 29.30
C ALA A 263 28.18 -0.41 30.09
N ARG A 264 28.26 -0.55 31.43
CA ARG A 264 29.29 0.12 32.22
C ARG A 264 30.60 -0.67 32.13
N GLY A 265 31.57 -0.09 31.43
CA GLY A 265 32.99 -0.08 31.78
C GLY A 265 33.68 -1.42 32.05
N GLY A 266 34.28 -2.00 31.00
CA GLY A 266 35.24 -3.09 31.11
C GLY A 266 36.44 -2.86 30.20
N ALA A 267 37.16 -1.76 30.37
CA ALA A 267 38.44 -1.55 29.70
C ALA A 267 39.49 -2.51 30.30
N ARG A 268 39.79 -3.61 29.60
CA ARG A 268 41.05 -4.33 29.74
C ARG A 268 41.76 -4.35 28.40
N GLY A 269 42.81 -3.54 28.32
CA GLY A 269 43.72 -3.48 27.19
C GLY A 269 44.50 -4.79 27.03
N SER A 270 44.68 -5.19 25.79
CA SER A 270 45.73 -6.11 25.37
C SER A 270 46.23 -5.66 24.01
N ALA A 271 47.41 -5.06 24.02
CA ALA A 271 48.13 -4.61 22.85
C ALA A 271 48.69 -5.81 22.09
N ARG A 272 48.41 -5.90 20.79
CA ARG A 272 49.26 -6.65 19.86
C ARG A 272 49.45 -5.88 18.56
N ARG A 273 50.68 -5.39 18.39
CA ARG A 273 51.21 -4.83 17.14
C ARG A 273 51.36 -5.95 16.12
N GLY A 274 50.85 -5.73 14.91
CA GLY A 274 51.08 -6.56 13.73
C GLY A 274 51.08 -5.68 12.47
N ARG A 275 52.19 -5.71 11.75
CA ARG A 275 52.59 -4.82 10.64
C ARG A 275 52.04 -5.32 9.30
N GLY A 276 51.58 -4.41 8.45
CA GLY A 276 51.80 -4.45 7.00
C GLY A 276 50.74 -5.11 6.10
N GLY A 277 50.15 -4.32 5.20
CA GLY A 277 49.40 -4.80 4.04
C GLY A 277 48.57 -3.68 3.38
N ARG A 278 49.03 -3.16 2.24
CA ARG A 278 48.33 -2.14 1.44
C ARG A 278 47.06 -2.72 0.80
N SER A 279 45.94 -1.99 0.91
CA SER A 279 44.73 -2.16 0.08
C SER A 279 44.09 -0.77 -0.16
N GLY A 280 43.56 -0.57 -1.37
CA GLY A 280 43.16 0.73 -1.93
C GLY A 280 41.95 1.40 -1.28
N PRO A 281 41.44 2.53 -1.83
CA PRO A 281 40.43 3.34 -1.19
C PRO A 281 39.04 2.70 -1.30
N GLY A 282 38.78 1.71 -0.44
CA GLY A 282 37.44 1.27 -0.11
C GLY A 282 36.82 2.28 0.85
N ALA A 283 35.66 2.83 0.46
CA ALA A 283 34.82 3.63 1.35
C ALA A 283 34.56 2.81 2.62
N ARG A 284 35.03 3.33 3.76
CA ARG A 284 34.68 2.79 5.07
C ARG A 284 33.17 2.85 5.19
N ALA A 285 32.53 1.68 5.31
CA ALA A 285 31.17 1.58 5.80
C ALA A 285 31.16 2.30 7.15
N GLN A 286 30.54 3.48 7.18
CA GLN A 286 30.19 4.12 8.43
C GLN A 286 29.18 3.17 9.07
N ASP A 287 29.46 2.75 10.31
CA ASP A 287 28.51 2.03 11.14
C ASP A 287 27.23 2.86 11.20
N LEU A 288 26.26 2.52 10.34
CA LEU A 288 24.92 3.04 10.43
C LEU A 288 24.37 2.53 11.76
N PRO A 289 23.79 3.40 12.61
CA PRO A 289 23.12 2.93 13.80
C PRO A 289 22.11 1.86 13.40
N ALA A 290 22.08 0.76 14.14
CA ALA A 290 21.05 -0.25 13.97
C ALA A 290 19.67 0.46 13.94
N PRO A 291 18.77 0.10 13.02
CA PRO A 291 17.47 0.73 12.96
C PRO A 291 16.82 0.64 14.34
N ALA A 292 16.34 1.78 14.85
CA ALA A 292 15.58 1.81 16.09
C ALA A 292 14.46 0.77 15.97
N ARG A 293 14.39 -0.15 16.94
CA ARG A 293 13.27 -1.10 17.00
C ARG A 293 12.00 -0.27 17.22
N PRO A 294 10.88 -0.62 16.57
CA PRO A 294 9.64 0.15 16.68
C PRO A 294 9.18 0.19 18.14
N ASP A 295 8.62 1.33 18.55
CA ASP A 295 8.04 1.53 19.88
C ASP A 295 7.00 0.45 20.19
N GLN A 296 6.93 0.01 21.45
CA GLN A 296 5.91 -0.94 21.88
C GLN A 296 4.59 -0.18 22.09
N VAL A 297 3.53 -0.57 21.39
CA VAL A 297 2.21 0.08 21.50
C VAL A 297 1.27 -0.78 22.34
N SER A 298 0.66 -0.17 23.37
CA SER A 298 -0.45 -0.78 24.12
C SER A 298 -1.79 -0.20 23.67
N TYR A 299 -2.85 -1.01 23.75
CA TYR A 299 -4.18 -0.62 23.29
C TYR A 299 -5.22 -0.81 24.41
N GLU A 300 -5.99 0.24 24.69
CA GLU A 300 -7.08 0.27 25.66
C GLU A 300 -8.42 0.50 24.94
N VAL A 301 -9.43 -0.29 25.25
CA VAL A 301 -10.79 -0.05 24.74
C VAL A 301 -11.44 1.06 25.56
N VAL A 302 -11.70 2.20 24.92
CA VAL A 302 -12.45 3.31 25.52
C VAL A 302 -13.95 3.07 25.39
N ALA A 303 -14.38 2.56 24.22
CA ALA A 303 -15.78 2.21 23.95
C ALA A 303 -15.87 1.05 22.96
N GLY A 304 -16.89 0.19 23.12
CA GLY A 304 -17.15 -0.94 22.24
C GLY A 304 -16.14 -2.09 22.39
N SER A 305 -15.46 -2.44 21.31
CA SER A 305 -14.52 -3.56 21.19
C SER A 305 -13.24 -3.16 20.43
N ARG A 306 -12.17 -3.96 20.51
CA ARG A 306 -10.95 -3.80 19.70
C ARG A 306 -10.92 -4.81 18.56
N THR A 307 -12.02 -4.91 17.83
CA THR A 307 -12.16 -5.83 16.70
C THR A 307 -13.00 -5.20 15.62
N VAL A 308 -12.67 -5.50 14.38
CA VAL A 308 -13.50 -5.21 13.21
C VAL A 308 -13.66 -6.47 12.39
N THR A 309 -14.82 -6.60 11.76
CA THR A 309 -15.15 -7.76 10.90
C THR A 309 -15.08 -7.32 9.45
N GLU A 310 -14.24 -7.97 8.67
CA GLU A 310 -14.08 -7.71 7.24
C GLU A 310 -14.63 -8.88 6.41
N PRO A 311 -15.27 -8.60 5.26
CA PRO A 311 -15.83 -9.64 4.41
C PRO A 311 -14.71 -10.40 3.67
N LEU A 312 -14.84 -11.72 3.60
CA LEU A 312 -14.03 -12.59 2.75
C LEU A 312 -14.85 -12.94 1.50
N PRO A 313 -14.54 -12.32 0.35
CA PRO A 313 -15.30 -12.54 -0.87
C PRO A 313 -15.01 -13.93 -1.43
N GLN A 314 -16.05 -14.57 -1.95
CA GLN A 314 -15.94 -15.78 -2.74
C GLN A 314 -16.03 -15.44 -4.24
N PRO A 315 -15.37 -16.19 -5.12
CA PRO A 315 -15.35 -15.88 -6.55
C PRO A 315 -16.72 -16.14 -7.20
N GLY A 316 -17.53 -15.08 -7.27
CA GLY A 316 -18.76 -14.99 -8.08
C GLY A 316 -20.04 -15.60 -7.46
N PRO A 317 -21.23 -15.10 -7.85
CA PRO A 317 -22.52 -15.61 -7.36
C PRO A 317 -22.87 -17.04 -7.84
N SER A 318 -22.12 -17.56 -8.81
CA SER A 318 -22.38 -18.84 -9.47
C SER A 318 -21.68 -20.03 -8.82
N ALA A 319 -20.69 -19.80 -7.94
CA ALA A 319 -19.88 -20.86 -7.35
C ALA A 319 -20.57 -21.57 -6.16
N GLY A 320 -21.72 -21.07 -5.71
CA GLY A 320 -22.27 -21.46 -4.41
C GLY A 320 -21.37 -21.00 -3.27
N ALA A 321 -21.87 -21.01 -2.03
CA ALA A 321 -20.99 -20.80 -0.90
C ALA A 321 -20.03 -22.01 -0.81
N TRP A 322 -18.72 -21.78 -0.79
CA TRP A 322 -17.77 -22.85 -0.53
C TRP A 322 -17.94 -23.38 0.89
N ASP A 323 -18.32 -24.66 1.01
CA ASP A 323 -18.55 -25.31 2.29
C ASP A 323 -17.29 -25.27 3.16
N GLY A 324 -17.44 -24.84 4.41
CA GLY A 324 -16.35 -24.77 5.37
C GLY A 324 -15.35 -23.62 5.17
N VAL A 325 -15.55 -22.75 4.17
CA VAL A 325 -14.73 -21.54 3.99
C VAL A 325 -15.41 -20.36 4.71
N PRO A 326 -14.70 -19.66 5.62
CA PRO A 326 -15.26 -18.50 6.30
C PRO A 326 -15.69 -17.39 5.33
N ALA A 327 -16.83 -16.74 5.62
CA ALA A 327 -17.35 -15.61 4.84
C ALA A 327 -16.83 -14.25 5.34
N GLU A 328 -16.25 -14.20 6.53
CA GLU A 328 -15.75 -12.99 7.18
C GLU A 328 -14.54 -13.32 8.05
N VAL A 329 -13.71 -12.32 8.35
CA VAL A 329 -12.58 -12.42 9.27
C VAL A 329 -12.66 -11.32 10.33
N VAL A 330 -12.37 -11.68 11.57
CA VAL A 330 -12.24 -10.74 12.68
C VAL A 330 -10.77 -10.35 12.85
N ILE A 331 -10.46 -9.07 12.74
CA ILE A 331 -9.10 -8.54 12.86
C ILE A 331 -9.03 -7.37 13.83
N ARG A 332 -7.82 -6.99 14.24
CA ARG A 332 -7.62 -5.73 14.98
C ARG A 332 -7.71 -4.54 14.02
N PRO A 333 -8.25 -3.39 14.47
CA PRO A 333 -8.40 -2.23 13.60
C PRO A 333 -7.06 -1.65 13.10
N GLU A 334 -5.97 -1.85 13.85
CA GLU A 334 -4.60 -1.47 13.48
C GLU A 334 -3.89 -2.47 12.56
N ASP A 335 -4.41 -3.70 12.41
CA ASP A 335 -3.84 -4.70 11.52
C ASP A 335 -4.12 -4.34 10.05
N PHE A 336 -3.26 -4.79 9.16
CA PHE A 336 -3.43 -4.54 7.73
C PHE A 336 -4.69 -5.23 7.18
N TRP A 337 -5.41 -4.48 6.35
CA TRP A 337 -6.45 -4.98 5.46
C TRP A 337 -6.50 -4.10 4.21
N GLN A 338 -7.10 -4.62 3.15
CA GLN A 338 -7.27 -3.88 1.91
C GLN A 338 -8.07 -2.59 2.15
N ILE A 339 -7.46 -1.44 1.83
CA ILE A 339 -8.03 -0.13 2.15
C ILE A 339 -9.12 0.32 1.17
N HIS A 340 -9.24 -0.36 0.02
CA HIS A 340 -10.26 -0.05 -0.98
C HIS A 340 -11.42 -1.04 -0.83
N ARG A 341 -12.65 -0.53 -0.73
CA ARG A 341 -13.86 -1.34 -0.45
C ARG A 341 -14.07 -2.54 -1.37
N ASN A 342 -13.69 -2.43 -2.65
CA ASN A 342 -13.82 -3.53 -3.63
C ASN A 342 -12.53 -4.31 -3.85
N ALA A 343 -11.41 -3.92 -3.24
CA ALA A 343 -10.12 -4.58 -3.49
C ALA A 343 -10.13 -6.08 -3.15
N PRO A 344 -10.67 -6.53 -2.00
CA PRO A 344 -10.78 -7.96 -1.72
C PRO A 344 -11.45 -8.73 -2.85
N SER A 345 -12.64 -8.27 -3.28
CA SER A 345 -13.44 -8.98 -4.29
C SER A 345 -12.79 -8.96 -5.66
N CYS A 346 -12.24 -7.80 -6.08
CA CYS A 346 -11.55 -7.67 -7.37
C CYS A 346 -10.32 -8.57 -7.44
N LEU A 347 -9.48 -8.56 -6.40
CA LEU A 347 -8.24 -9.32 -6.37
C LEU A 347 -8.48 -10.83 -6.29
N VAL A 348 -9.41 -11.27 -5.44
CA VAL A 348 -9.80 -12.69 -5.34
C VAL A 348 -10.41 -13.17 -6.67
N SER A 349 -11.25 -12.35 -7.32
CA SER A 349 -11.85 -12.72 -8.61
C SER A 349 -10.79 -12.84 -9.72
N ALA A 350 -9.81 -11.93 -9.76
CA ALA A 350 -8.70 -11.98 -10.71
C ALA A 350 -7.83 -13.23 -10.48
N ALA A 351 -7.44 -13.49 -9.23
CA ALA A 351 -6.68 -14.69 -8.86
C ALA A 351 -7.44 -15.97 -9.24
N HIS A 352 -8.74 -16.04 -8.97
CA HIS A 352 -9.59 -17.18 -9.32
C HIS A 352 -9.69 -17.40 -10.83
N LYS A 353 -9.89 -16.33 -11.60
CA LYS A 353 -9.98 -16.40 -13.06
C LYS A 353 -8.67 -16.89 -13.69
N MET A 354 -7.53 -16.53 -13.11
CA MET A 354 -6.20 -16.87 -13.63
C MET A 354 -5.72 -18.26 -13.20
N ALA A 355 -5.98 -18.68 -11.96
CA ALA A 355 -5.51 -19.95 -11.43
C ALA A 355 -6.07 -21.15 -12.20
N GLN A 356 -5.20 -22.09 -12.58
CA GLN A 356 -5.58 -23.33 -13.30
C GLN A 356 -5.07 -24.56 -12.56
N VAL A 357 -5.33 -24.62 -11.25
CA VAL A 357 -5.02 -25.78 -10.41
C VAL A 357 -6.24 -26.70 -10.26
N PRO A 358 -6.02 -28.02 -10.16
CA PRO A 358 -7.09 -28.98 -9.93
C PRO A 358 -7.64 -28.87 -8.50
N GLU A 359 -8.85 -29.39 -8.29
CA GLU A 359 -9.33 -29.69 -6.94
C GLU A 359 -8.35 -30.65 -6.24
N GLY A 360 -8.16 -30.48 -4.93
CA GLY A 360 -7.18 -31.20 -4.14
C GLY A 360 -5.74 -30.64 -4.25
N ALA A 361 -5.56 -29.46 -4.86
CA ALA A 361 -4.25 -28.85 -5.02
C ALA A 361 -3.57 -28.46 -3.69
N ALA A 362 -2.24 -28.45 -3.70
CA ALA A 362 -1.43 -27.89 -2.63
C ALA A 362 -1.07 -26.44 -2.94
N VAL A 363 -1.61 -25.49 -2.18
CA VAL A 363 -1.41 -24.04 -2.38
C VAL A 363 -0.53 -23.48 -1.25
N ALA A 364 0.31 -22.50 -1.56
CA ALA A 364 0.94 -21.65 -0.54
C ALA A 364 0.54 -20.19 -0.76
N ASP A 365 0.11 -19.52 0.30
CA ASP A 365 -0.14 -18.09 0.36
C ASP A 365 0.99 -17.43 1.16
N LEU A 366 1.82 -16.65 0.47
CA LEU A 366 2.96 -15.94 1.04
C LEU A 366 2.60 -14.48 1.27
N TYR A 367 3.00 -13.94 2.43
CA TYR A 367 2.56 -12.62 2.88
C TYR A 367 1.04 -12.56 3.06
N ALA A 368 0.49 -13.64 3.64
CA ALA A 368 -0.93 -13.95 3.66
C ALA A 368 -1.78 -12.93 4.45
N GLY A 369 -1.16 -12.07 5.26
CA GLY A 369 -1.86 -11.13 6.12
C GLY A 369 -2.84 -11.86 7.04
N ALA A 370 -4.07 -11.37 7.10
CA ALA A 370 -5.14 -11.97 7.89
C ALA A 370 -5.86 -13.13 7.16
N GLY A 371 -5.37 -13.58 6.00
CA GLY A 371 -5.88 -14.76 5.30
C GLY A 371 -6.92 -14.48 4.21
N LEU A 372 -6.87 -13.32 3.56
CA LEU A 372 -7.75 -13.01 2.41
C LEU A 372 -7.59 -14.05 1.30
N PHE A 373 -6.35 -14.25 0.82
CA PHE A 373 -6.06 -15.24 -0.20
C PHE A 373 -5.99 -16.66 0.37
N THR A 374 -5.64 -16.84 1.65
CA THR A 374 -5.75 -18.14 2.32
C THR A 374 -7.17 -18.69 2.29
N ALA A 375 -8.19 -17.86 2.55
CA ALA A 375 -9.60 -18.28 2.48
C ALA A 375 -9.98 -18.67 1.04
N TRP A 376 -9.53 -17.87 0.06
CA TRP A 376 -9.70 -18.20 -1.34
C TRP A 376 -9.02 -19.52 -1.73
N ALA A 377 -7.78 -19.71 -1.30
CA ALA A 377 -6.99 -20.90 -1.57
C ALA A 377 -7.60 -22.15 -0.91
N ALA A 378 -8.18 -22.02 0.29
CA ALA A 378 -8.83 -23.13 1.00
C ALA A 378 -10.05 -23.66 0.23
N GLY A 379 -10.86 -22.77 -0.34
CA GLY A 379 -11.98 -23.23 -1.18
C GLY A 379 -11.59 -23.66 -2.58
N LEU A 380 -10.53 -23.07 -3.16
CA LEU A 380 -9.94 -23.54 -4.42
C LEU A 380 -9.36 -24.97 -4.29
N ALA A 381 -8.64 -25.22 -3.20
CA ALA A 381 -8.03 -26.51 -2.92
C ALA A 381 -9.09 -27.57 -2.56
N GLY A 382 -10.15 -27.16 -1.86
CA GLY A 382 -11.19 -28.07 -1.37
C GLY A 382 -10.66 -29.04 -0.30
N PRO A 383 -11.55 -29.80 0.38
CA PRO A 383 -11.25 -30.51 1.63
C PRO A 383 -10.16 -31.59 1.54
N THR A 384 -9.75 -31.98 0.34
CA THR A 384 -8.68 -32.98 0.09
C THR A 384 -7.32 -32.34 -0.22
N GLY A 385 -7.28 -31.03 -0.43
CA GLY A 385 -6.07 -30.27 -0.72
C GLY A 385 -5.35 -29.79 0.54
N SER A 386 -4.40 -28.87 0.36
CA SER A 386 -3.71 -28.24 1.49
C SER A 386 -3.32 -26.80 1.19
N VAL A 387 -3.35 -25.95 2.21
CA VAL A 387 -2.94 -24.55 2.12
C VAL A 387 -1.90 -24.25 3.19
N LEU A 388 -0.76 -23.70 2.77
CA LEU A 388 0.24 -23.13 3.68
C LEU A 388 0.10 -21.60 3.68
N SER A 389 -0.36 -21.02 4.79
CA SER A 389 -0.51 -19.57 4.98
C SER A 389 0.68 -19.04 5.76
N VAL A 390 1.49 -18.16 5.16
CA VAL A 390 2.71 -17.62 5.77
C VAL A 390 2.60 -16.11 5.96
N GLU A 391 2.69 -15.64 7.20
CA GLU A 391 2.64 -14.21 7.54
C GLU A 391 3.70 -13.85 8.59
N GLY A 392 4.40 -12.73 8.41
CA GLY A 392 5.43 -12.29 9.35
C GLY A 392 4.88 -11.52 10.54
N ALA A 393 3.82 -10.74 10.33
CA ALA A 393 3.17 -9.89 11.32
C ALA A 393 2.39 -10.74 12.35
N PRO A 394 2.74 -10.64 13.65
CA PRO A 394 2.08 -11.43 14.69
C PRO A 394 0.56 -11.23 14.78
N GLY A 395 0.07 -9.99 14.62
CA GLY A 395 -1.36 -9.66 14.70
C GLY A 395 -2.17 -10.32 13.59
N SER A 396 -1.79 -10.06 12.34
CA SER A 396 -2.42 -10.66 11.16
C SER A 396 -2.33 -12.19 11.15
N SER A 397 -1.17 -12.77 11.50
CA SER A 397 -1.03 -14.23 11.59
C SER A 397 -1.89 -14.84 12.69
N ALA A 398 -2.08 -14.16 13.83
CA ALA A 398 -2.97 -14.64 14.90
C ALA A 398 -4.43 -14.62 14.45
N SER A 399 -4.88 -13.56 13.77
CA SER A 399 -6.21 -13.51 13.16
C SER A 399 -6.43 -14.65 12.15
N ALA A 400 -5.44 -14.93 11.30
CA ALA A 400 -5.53 -16.06 10.37
C ALA A 400 -5.59 -17.41 11.12
N ALA A 401 -4.79 -17.60 12.18
CA ALA A 401 -4.81 -18.84 12.96
C ALA A 401 -6.16 -19.07 13.67
N GLU A 402 -6.79 -18.01 14.18
CA GLU A 402 -8.13 -18.06 14.74
C GLU A 402 -9.18 -18.37 13.67
N LEU A 403 -9.10 -17.70 12.51
CA LEU A 403 -10.01 -17.90 11.38
C LEU A 403 -10.04 -19.36 10.89
N PHE A 404 -8.87 -20.00 10.83
CA PHE A 404 -8.70 -21.35 10.26
C PHE A 404 -8.56 -22.46 11.32
N SER A 405 -8.92 -22.22 12.58
CA SER A 405 -8.77 -23.23 13.65
C SER A 405 -9.54 -24.53 13.37
N GLU A 406 -10.69 -24.43 12.70
CA GLU A 406 -11.54 -25.56 12.31
C GLU A 406 -11.30 -26.02 10.85
N SER A 407 -10.26 -25.51 10.20
CA SER A 407 -9.92 -25.84 8.81
C SER A 407 -8.68 -26.75 8.74
N PRO A 408 -8.83 -28.09 8.83
CA PRO A 408 -7.70 -29.01 8.96
C PRO A 408 -6.74 -29.01 7.75
N GLN A 409 -7.20 -28.52 6.60
CA GLN A 409 -6.42 -28.38 5.37
C GLN A 409 -5.51 -27.14 5.37
N VAL A 410 -5.71 -26.18 6.28
CA VAL A 410 -4.96 -24.92 6.32
C VAL A 410 -3.94 -24.97 7.45
N GLU A 411 -2.67 -24.83 7.11
CA GLU A 411 -1.58 -24.62 8.05
C GLU A 411 -1.20 -23.14 8.08
N VAL A 412 -1.37 -22.49 9.22
CA VAL A 412 -0.95 -21.10 9.44
C VAL A 412 0.41 -21.05 10.13
N LEU A 413 1.35 -20.32 9.54
CA LEU A 413 2.72 -20.20 10.03
C LEU A 413 3.14 -18.72 10.16
N GLN A 414 3.41 -18.31 11.40
CA GLN A 414 3.93 -16.98 11.70
C GLN A 414 5.45 -16.94 11.50
N ALA A 415 5.90 -16.48 10.33
CA ALA A 415 7.32 -16.43 10.00
C ALA A 415 7.63 -15.47 8.84
N PRO A 416 8.84 -14.88 8.78
CA PRO A 416 9.34 -14.26 7.55
C PRO A 416 9.37 -15.29 6.41
N VAL A 417 8.86 -14.93 5.22
CA VAL A 417 8.78 -15.81 4.05
C VAL A 417 10.14 -16.43 3.68
N GLU A 418 11.23 -15.67 3.80
CA GLU A 418 12.60 -16.10 3.51
C GLU A 418 13.09 -17.26 4.39
N SER A 419 12.42 -17.50 5.51
CA SER A 419 12.77 -18.55 6.48
C SER A 419 12.04 -19.86 6.24
N VAL A 420 11.03 -19.88 5.37
CA VAL A 420 10.16 -21.05 5.13
C VAL A 420 10.22 -21.57 3.70
N LEU A 421 11.20 -21.15 2.90
CA LEU A 421 11.32 -21.52 1.49
C LEU A 421 11.38 -23.05 1.28
N ASP A 422 11.96 -23.80 2.22
CA ASP A 422 12.02 -25.27 2.17
C ASP A 422 10.63 -25.94 2.32
N ARG A 423 9.65 -25.21 2.85
CA ARG A 423 8.24 -25.65 3.01
C ARG A 423 7.41 -25.49 1.73
N LEU A 424 7.97 -24.82 0.72
CA LEU A 424 7.31 -24.55 -0.56
C LEU A 424 7.39 -25.73 -1.54
N ALA A 425 8.21 -26.75 -1.25
CA ALA A 425 8.29 -27.93 -2.09
C ALA A 425 6.91 -28.63 -2.20
N ARG A 426 6.60 -29.17 -3.39
CA ARG A 426 5.37 -29.92 -3.70
C ARG A 426 4.08 -29.08 -3.73
N ARG A 427 4.17 -27.74 -3.85
CA ARG A 427 2.99 -26.89 -4.09
C ARG A 427 2.65 -26.89 -5.58
N ASP A 428 1.37 -26.94 -5.89
CA ASP A 428 0.86 -26.75 -7.25
C ASP A 428 0.83 -25.26 -7.61
N LEU A 429 0.46 -24.42 -6.64
CA LEU A 429 0.36 -22.96 -6.78
C LEU A 429 1.03 -22.26 -5.62
N ILE A 430 1.79 -21.21 -5.92
CA ILE A 430 2.26 -20.24 -4.93
C ILE A 430 1.67 -18.88 -5.25
N LEU A 431 0.87 -18.33 -4.33
CA LEU A 431 0.42 -16.95 -4.37
C LEU A 431 1.34 -16.11 -3.49
N LEU A 432 1.65 -14.89 -3.93
CA LEU A 432 2.36 -13.91 -3.13
C LEU A 432 1.81 -12.49 -3.32
N ASP A 433 1.58 -11.79 -2.21
CA ASP A 433 1.23 -10.36 -2.13
C ASP A 433 2.29 -9.60 -1.31
N PRO A 434 3.52 -9.46 -1.82
CA PRO A 434 4.63 -8.92 -1.04
C PRO A 434 4.48 -7.41 -0.76
N PRO A 435 5.21 -6.88 0.24
CA PRO A 435 5.28 -5.45 0.49
C PRO A 435 5.84 -4.68 -0.72
N ARG A 436 5.74 -3.35 -0.71
CA ARG A 436 6.18 -2.47 -1.82
C ARG A 436 7.63 -2.71 -2.29
N THR A 437 8.49 -3.26 -1.43
CA THR A 437 9.87 -3.63 -1.80
C THR A 437 9.96 -4.77 -2.83
N GLY A 438 8.90 -5.57 -2.99
CA GLY A 438 8.86 -6.82 -3.73
C GLY A 438 9.21 -8.03 -2.85
N ALA A 439 9.12 -9.22 -3.43
CA ALA A 439 9.51 -10.48 -2.80
C ALA A 439 11.04 -10.65 -2.75
N GLY A 440 11.73 -10.13 -3.77
CA GLY A 440 13.17 -10.12 -3.85
C GLY A 440 13.81 -11.47 -4.23
N GLU A 441 15.08 -11.40 -4.64
CA GLU A 441 15.78 -12.48 -5.34
C GLU A 441 15.85 -13.80 -4.55
N ARG A 442 15.95 -13.73 -3.22
CA ARG A 442 16.00 -14.92 -2.36
C ARG A 442 14.68 -15.70 -2.41
N VAL A 443 13.55 -14.98 -2.34
CA VAL A 443 12.22 -15.61 -2.40
C VAL A 443 11.95 -16.14 -3.80
N ILE A 444 12.25 -15.36 -4.85
CA ILE A 444 12.09 -15.82 -6.24
C ILE A 444 12.94 -17.07 -6.52
N THR A 445 14.17 -17.13 -6.02
CA THR A 445 15.02 -18.34 -6.12
C THR A 445 14.41 -19.53 -5.37
N GLY A 446 13.82 -19.31 -4.19
CA GLY A 446 13.14 -20.35 -3.43
C GLY A 446 11.90 -20.89 -4.15
N ILE A 447 11.09 -20.01 -4.73
CA ILE A 447 9.91 -20.37 -5.55
C ILE A 447 10.34 -21.20 -6.77
N ASP A 448 11.37 -20.76 -7.50
CA ASP A 448 11.90 -21.49 -8.65
C ASP A 448 12.43 -22.89 -8.28
N ALA A 449 13.12 -23.00 -7.13
CA ALA A 449 13.60 -24.27 -6.60
C ALA A 449 12.47 -25.21 -6.15
N ALA A 450 11.40 -24.65 -5.58
CA ALA A 450 10.20 -25.39 -5.20
C ALA A 450 9.43 -25.93 -6.42
N ALA A 451 9.61 -25.31 -7.59
CA ALA A 451 9.06 -25.71 -8.87
C ALA A 451 7.54 -25.95 -8.86
N PRO A 452 6.71 -24.98 -8.38
CA PRO A 452 5.27 -25.11 -8.49
C PRO A 452 4.83 -25.08 -9.96
N ARG A 453 3.58 -25.46 -10.24
CA ARG A 453 3.04 -25.38 -11.61
C ARG A 453 2.79 -23.92 -12.00
N GLU A 454 2.30 -23.14 -11.05
CA GLU A 454 1.88 -21.76 -11.24
C GLU A 454 2.33 -20.86 -10.09
N VAL A 455 2.58 -19.59 -10.41
CA VAL A 455 2.83 -18.52 -9.44
C VAL A 455 1.87 -17.37 -9.72
N LEU A 456 1.07 -16.99 -8.72
CA LEU A 456 0.19 -15.82 -8.78
C LEU A 456 0.79 -14.68 -7.98
N TYR A 457 1.20 -13.61 -8.65
CA TYR A 457 1.86 -12.45 -8.06
C TYR A 457 0.90 -11.27 -8.01
N VAL A 458 0.58 -10.78 -6.81
CA VAL A 458 -0.18 -9.55 -6.57
C VAL A 458 0.80 -8.42 -6.22
N SER A 459 0.61 -7.22 -6.76
CA SER A 459 1.52 -6.11 -6.49
C SER A 459 0.90 -4.73 -6.64
N CYS A 460 1.13 -3.90 -5.61
CA CYS A 460 0.81 -2.47 -5.62
C CYS A 460 1.97 -1.58 -6.13
N GLU A 461 3.12 -2.17 -6.49
CA GLU A 461 4.34 -1.45 -6.84
C GLU A 461 4.97 -1.98 -8.16
N PRO A 462 4.69 -1.31 -9.30
CA PRO A 462 5.17 -1.76 -10.61
C PRO A 462 6.69 -1.93 -10.70
N SER A 463 7.46 -1.11 -9.97
CA SER A 463 8.93 -1.16 -10.06
C SER A 463 9.51 -2.41 -9.41
N SER A 464 8.95 -2.86 -8.28
CA SER A 464 9.41 -4.07 -7.62
C SER A 464 8.89 -5.32 -8.34
N PHE A 465 7.62 -5.32 -8.76
CA PHE A 465 7.07 -6.35 -9.64
C PHE A 465 7.93 -6.57 -10.89
N ALA A 466 8.31 -5.50 -11.61
CA ALA A 466 9.13 -5.61 -12.80
C ALA A 466 10.48 -6.30 -12.56
N ARG A 467 11.12 -6.08 -11.40
CA ARG A 467 12.40 -6.73 -11.04
C ARG A 467 12.20 -8.21 -10.76
N ASP A 468 11.16 -8.55 -10.02
CA ASP A 468 10.89 -9.93 -9.62
C ASP A 468 10.38 -10.75 -10.81
N ALA A 469 9.51 -10.17 -11.66
CA ALA A 469 9.08 -10.73 -12.93
C ALA A 469 10.26 -11.01 -13.86
N LYS A 470 11.22 -10.08 -13.97
CA LYS A 470 12.46 -10.30 -14.73
C LYS A 470 13.25 -11.51 -14.20
N SER A 471 13.36 -11.65 -12.88
CA SER A 471 14.07 -12.78 -12.27
C SER A 471 13.37 -14.10 -12.61
N LEU A 472 12.04 -14.18 -12.45
CA LEU A 472 11.24 -15.35 -12.86
C LEU A 472 11.40 -15.66 -14.36
N MET A 473 11.19 -14.68 -15.23
CA MET A 473 11.27 -14.88 -16.69
C MET A 473 12.67 -15.29 -17.15
N SER A 474 13.74 -14.79 -16.50
CA SER A 474 15.11 -15.21 -16.79
C SER A 474 15.38 -16.68 -16.45
N ARG A 475 14.56 -17.28 -15.59
CA ARG A 475 14.57 -18.71 -15.21
C ARG A 475 13.65 -19.56 -16.08
N GLY A 476 13.01 -18.96 -17.07
CA GLY A 476 12.14 -19.64 -18.04
C GLY A 476 10.66 -19.68 -17.66
N TRP A 477 10.25 -18.99 -16.59
CA TRP A 477 8.83 -18.82 -16.28
C TRP A 477 8.15 -17.94 -17.34
N GLU A 478 6.97 -18.36 -17.79
CA GLU A 478 6.17 -17.63 -18.77
C GLU A 478 5.17 -16.72 -18.06
N LEU A 479 5.17 -15.41 -18.34
CA LEU A 479 4.09 -14.52 -17.93
C LEU A 479 2.86 -14.85 -18.79
N ALA A 480 1.93 -15.60 -18.20
CA ALA A 480 0.81 -16.22 -18.90
C ALA A 480 -0.47 -15.39 -18.84
N ASP A 481 -0.65 -14.59 -17.80
CA ASP A 481 -1.76 -13.64 -17.68
C ASP A 481 -1.35 -12.43 -16.82
N LEU A 482 -2.01 -11.30 -17.04
CA LEU A 482 -1.75 -10.05 -16.33
C LEU A 482 -2.99 -9.15 -16.38
N GLU A 483 -3.44 -8.72 -15.21
CA GLU A 483 -4.46 -7.70 -15.04
C GLU A 483 -3.92 -6.55 -14.19
N VAL A 484 -4.28 -5.31 -14.56
CA VAL A 484 -3.92 -4.10 -13.80
C VAL A 484 -5.20 -3.36 -13.42
N PHE A 485 -5.29 -2.92 -12.17
CA PHE A 485 -6.47 -2.32 -11.57
C PHE A 485 -6.20 -0.92 -11.04
N ASP A 486 -7.19 -0.05 -11.22
CA ASP A 486 -7.25 1.26 -10.58
C ASP A 486 -7.88 1.16 -9.19
N LEU A 487 -7.23 0.44 -8.26
CA LEU A 487 -7.67 0.36 -6.85
C LEU A 487 -7.48 1.67 -6.08
N TYR A 488 -6.78 2.65 -6.65
CA TYR A 488 -6.50 3.93 -5.99
C TYR A 488 -6.73 5.11 -6.95
N PRO A 489 -7.98 5.34 -7.39
CA PRO A 489 -8.29 6.47 -8.26
C PRO A 489 -7.94 7.80 -7.60
N ASN A 490 -7.62 8.80 -8.41
CA ASN A 490 -7.06 10.10 -8.02
C ASN A 490 -5.65 10.04 -7.42
N THR A 491 -5.01 8.88 -7.39
CA THR A 491 -3.59 8.71 -7.03
C THR A 491 -2.82 8.10 -8.20
N HIS A 492 -1.50 8.06 -8.11
CA HIS A 492 -0.66 7.37 -9.09
C HIS A 492 -0.51 5.86 -8.84
N HIS A 493 -1.02 5.36 -7.71
CA HIS A 493 -0.93 3.93 -7.36
C HIS A 493 -1.83 3.09 -8.25
N MET A 494 -1.41 1.87 -8.51
CA MET A 494 -2.14 0.87 -9.27
C MET A 494 -1.78 -0.51 -8.72
N GLU A 495 -2.69 -1.45 -8.90
CA GLU A 495 -2.50 -2.84 -8.47
C GLU A 495 -2.37 -3.73 -9.70
N SER A 496 -1.59 -4.80 -9.62
CA SER A 496 -1.52 -5.81 -10.68
C SER A 496 -1.60 -7.22 -10.12
N VAL A 497 -2.27 -8.11 -10.85
CA VAL A 497 -2.28 -9.55 -10.62
C VAL A 497 -1.70 -10.23 -11.85
N ALA A 498 -0.67 -11.05 -11.67
CA ALA A 498 0.06 -11.70 -12.75
C ALA A 498 0.17 -13.21 -12.50
N LEU A 499 -0.09 -14.00 -13.53
CA LEU A 499 0.11 -15.44 -13.53
C LEU A 499 1.41 -15.78 -14.25
N PHE A 500 2.30 -16.49 -13.57
CA PHE A 500 3.45 -17.12 -14.19
C PHE A 500 3.28 -18.63 -14.24
N ARG A 501 3.56 -19.24 -15.40
CA ARG A 501 3.57 -20.69 -15.57
C ARG A 501 4.98 -21.23 -15.60
N ALA A 502 5.16 -22.40 -14.99
CA ALA A 502 6.44 -23.07 -14.96
C ALA A 502 6.96 -23.34 -16.37
N PRO A 503 8.29 -23.29 -16.58
CA PRO A 503 8.88 -23.72 -17.84
C PRO A 503 8.48 -25.16 -18.17
N ARG A 504 8.22 -25.46 -19.44
CA ARG A 504 8.10 -26.84 -19.92
C ARG A 504 9.45 -27.55 -19.76
N ARG A 505 9.67 -28.21 -18.62
CA ARG A 505 10.85 -29.04 -18.38
C ARG A 505 10.77 -30.27 -19.30
N ARG A 506 11.74 -30.41 -20.21
CA ARG A 506 11.88 -31.56 -21.11
C ARG A 506 12.36 -32.79 -20.38
#